data_AF-A0A2D0N5R9-F1
#
_entry.id   AF-A0A2D0N5R9-F1
#
_cell.length_a   1.000
_cell.length_b   1.000
_cell.length_c   1.000
_cell.angle_alpha   90.00
_cell.angle_beta   90.00
_cell.angle_gamma   90.00
#
_symmetry.space_group_name_H-M   'P 1'
#
loop_
_entity.id
_entity.type
_entity.pdbx_description
1 polymer ?
#
loop_
_entity_poly.entity_id
_entity_poly.type
_entity_poly.pdbx_seq_one_letter_code
_entity_poly.pdbx_strand_id
1 'polypeptide(L)'
;MKSLNDAIDTTTPQGKLTFHLFASLAEFERDIIRERTKAGLEAARARGRKGGRPKGLSKEAKDKAMIAETLYRNGEMSVTDICKHLGIARSTLYKYLKYRKVKIN
;
A
#
# COMPACT_ATOMS: atom_id res chain seq x y z
N MET A 1 11.85 32.58 13.52
CA MET A 1 11.70 31.37 14.36
C MET A 1 13.07 31.00 14.86
N LYS A 2 13.26 30.83 16.18
CA LYS A 2 14.55 30.52 16.79
C LYS A 2 14.49 29.08 17.30
N SER A 3 15.44 28.23 16.91
CA SER A 3 15.50 26.87 17.46
C SER A 3 15.89 26.94 18.93
N LEU A 4 15.30 26.07 19.76
CA LEU A 4 15.55 26.02 21.21
C LEU A 4 16.79 25.20 21.58
N ASN A 5 17.19 24.26 20.71
CA ASN A 5 18.33 23.37 20.93
C ASN A 5 19.53 23.68 20.02
N ASP A 6 19.28 24.26 18.83
CA ASP A 6 20.34 24.68 17.91
C ASP A 6 20.41 26.20 17.88
N ALA A 7 21.62 26.77 17.89
CA ALA A 7 21.84 28.22 17.85
C ALA A 7 21.57 28.85 16.47
N ILE A 8 20.54 28.40 15.73
CA ILE A 8 20.17 28.93 14.42
C ILE A 8 19.01 29.91 14.59
N ASP A 9 19.31 31.20 14.42
CA ASP A 9 18.33 32.29 14.40
C ASP A 9 18.03 32.75 12.97
N THR A 10 16.96 32.19 12.39
CA THR A 10 16.47 32.51 11.03
C THR A 10 15.92 33.94 10.85
N THR A 11 15.94 34.77 11.90
CA THR A 11 15.57 36.19 11.78
C THR A 11 16.75 37.06 11.32
N THR A 12 17.99 36.57 11.47
CA THR A 12 19.21 37.25 11.02
C THR A 12 19.59 36.85 9.58
N PRO A 13 20.24 37.72 8.79
CA PRO A 13 20.75 37.36 7.46
C PRO A 13 21.66 36.12 7.49
N GLN A 14 22.54 36.02 8.49
CA GLN A 14 23.46 34.89 8.68
C GLN A 14 22.71 33.60 9.00
N GLY A 15 21.74 33.63 9.91
CA GLY A 15 20.96 32.43 10.25
C GLY A 15 20.04 31.97 9.12
N LYS A 16 19.53 32.89 8.27
CA LYS A 16 18.83 32.51 7.03
C LYS A 16 19.75 31.78 6.06
N LEU A 17 20.97 32.30 5.84
CA LEU A 17 21.96 31.65 4.97
C LEU A 17 22.27 30.22 5.45
N THR A 18 22.59 30.07 6.74
CA THR A 18 22.88 28.76 7.34
C THR A 18 21.70 27.80 7.22
N PHE A 19 20.47 28.29 7.46
CA PHE A 19 19.27 27.49 7.30
C PHE A 19 19.08 27.01 5.85
N HIS A 20 19.25 27.90 4.87
CA HIS A 20 19.15 27.53 3.45
C HIS A 20 20.21 26.51 3.04
N LEU A 21 21.45 26.66 3.52
CA LEU A 21 22.51 25.69 3.26
C LEU A 21 22.14 24.29 3.78
N PHE A 22 21.64 24.19 5.01
CA PHE A 22 21.19 22.92 5.57
C PHE A 22 19.97 22.36 4.84
N ALA A 23 19.03 23.21 4.41
CA ALA A 23 17.91 22.76 3.60
C ALA A 23 18.39 22.14 2.27
N SER A 24 19.32 22.80 1.58
CA SER A 24 19.92 22.27 0.35
C SER A 24 20.69 20.97 0.59
N LEU A 25 21.41 20.86 1.71
CA LEU A 25 22.11 19.63 2.07
C LEU A 25 21.13 18.48 2.33
N ALA A 26 20.04 18.74 3.06
CA ALA A 26 19.01 17.75 3.34
C ALA A 26 18.31 17.27 2.05
N GLU A 27 18.08 18.17 1.09
CA GLU A 27 17.57 17.80 -0.24
C GLU A 27 18.55 16.90 -0.99
N PHE A 28 19.83 17.26 -1.02
CA PHE A 28 20.88 16.46 -1.65
C PHE A 28 20.96 15.04 -1.04
N GLU A 29 20.97 14.92 0.28
CA GLU A 29 20.99 13.61 0.95
C GLU A 29 19.77 12.76 0.60
N ARG A 30 18.58 13.39 0.54
CA ARG A 30 17.34 12.71 0.16
C ARG A 30 17.41 12.16 -1.26
N ASP A 31 18.01 12.90 -2.18
CA ASP A 31 18.14 12.46 -3.57
C ASP A 31 19.15 11.32 -3.72
N ILE A 32 20.27 11.35 -2.99
CA ILE A 32 21.21 10.21 -2.92
C ILE A 32 20.52 8.94 -2.39
N ILE A 33 19.70 9.05 -1.34
CA ILE A 33 18.95 7.91 -0.80
C ILE A 33 17.96 7.36 -1.85
N ARG A 34 17.28 8.25 -2.58
CA ARG A 34 16.35 7.85 -3.65
C ARG A 34 17.08 7.13 -4.78
N GLU A 35 18.21 7.65 -5.23
CA GLU A 35 19.03 7.02 -6.29
C GLU A 35 19.45 5.61 -5.88
N ARG A 36 20.00 5.45 -4.68
CA ARG A 36 20.40 4.13 -4.14
C ARG A 36 19.21 3.17 -4.04
N THR A 37 18.05 3.66 -3.60
CA THR A 37 16.83 2.86 -3.52
C THR A 37 16.39 2.38 -4.92
N LYS A 38 16.42 3.26 -5.92
CA LYS A 38 16.08 2.90 -7.31
C LYS A 38 17.04 1.85 -7.87
N ALA A 39 18.34 2.06 -7.71
CA ALA A 39 19.36 1.11 -8.14
C ALA A 39 19.17 -0.26 -7.46
N GLY A 40 18.87 -0.29 -6.17
CA GLY A 40 18.56 -1.53 -5.43
C GLY A 40 17.31 -2.24 -5.94
N LEU A 41 16.24 -1.48 -6.26
CA LEU A 41 15.01 -2.03 -6.83
C LEU A 41 15.23 -2.59 -8.25
N GLU A 42 16.02 -1.91 -9.07
CA GLU A 42 16.40 -2.37 -10.41
C GLU A 42 17.20 -3.66 -10.35
N ALA A 43 18.23 -3.72 -9.50
CA ALA A 43 19.00 -4.94 -9.28
C ALA A 43 18.12 -6.10 -8.78
N ALA A 44 17.18 -5.82 -7.87
CA ALA A 44 16.24 -6.83 -7.39
C ALA A 44 15.30 -7.33 -8.51
N ARG A 45 14.81 -6.44 -9.38
CA ARG A 45 13.99 -6.80 -10.54
C ARG A 45 14.78 -7.63 -11.55
N ALA A 46 16.05 -7.29 -11.80
CA ALA A 46 16.94 -8.05 -12.68
C ALA A 46 17.16 -9.49 -12.16
N ARG A 47 17.22 -9.68 -10.83
CA ARG A 47 17.22 -11.02 -10.18
C ARG A 47 15.86 -11.72 -10.18
N GLY A 48 14.85 -11.18 -10.85
CA GLY A 48 13.52 -11.78 -10.97
C GLY A 48 12.55 -11.47 -9.82
N ARG A 49 12.92 -10.64 -8.84
CA ARG A 49 11.99 -10.24 -7.77
C ARG A 49 10.88 -9.35 -8.34
N LYS A 50 9.64 -9.85 -8.30
CA LYS A 50 8.44 -9.04 -8.57
C LYS A 50 7.96 -8.39 -7.26
N GLY A 51 8.26 -7.10 -7.08
CA GLY A 51 7.78 -6.31 -5.95
C GLY A 51 6.27 -6.02 -6.02
N GLY A 52 5.76 -5.29 -5.02
CA GLY A 52 4.34 -4.94 -4.91
C GLY A 52 3.49 -6.04 -4.27
N ARG A 53 2.17 -5.80 -4.18
CA ARG A 53 1.22 -6.75 -3.62
C ARG A 53 1.09 -7.97 -4.56
N PRO A 54 1.20 -9.21 -4.05
CA PRO A 54 0.98 -10.42 -4.85
C PRO A 54 -0.36 -10.39 -5.59
N LYS A 55 -0.37 -10.84 -6.84
CA LYS A 55 -1.59 -10.92 -7.65
C LYS A 55 -2.50 -12.04 -7.14
N GLY A 56 -3.81 -11.81 -7.21
CA GLY A 56 -4.83 -12.80 -6.90
C GLY A 56 -5.25 -12.84 -5.43
N LEU A 57 -5.93 -13.92 -5.06
CA LEU A 57 -6.37 -14.20 -3.71
C LEU A 57 -5.30 -15.05 -2.99
N SER A 58 -5.11 -14.79 -1.69
CA SER A 58 -4.35 -15.70 -0.81
C SER A 58 -5.02 -17.07 -0.77
N LYS A 59 -4.32 -18.10 -0.28
CA LYS A 59 -4.89 -19.45 -0.13
C LYS A 59 -6.20 -19.42 0.67
N GLU A 60 -6.18 -18.79 1.83
CA GLU A 60 -7.36 -18.58 2.68
C GLU A 60 -8.49 -17.83 1.97
N ALA A 61 -8.16 -16.82 1.18
CA ALA A 61 -9.16 -16.06 0.43
C ALA A 61 -9.76 -16.87 -0.73
N LYS A 62 -9.03 -17.84 -1.30
CA LYS A 62 -9.59 -18.78 -2.29
C LYS A 62 -10.57 -19.75 -1.63
N ASP A 63 -10.27 -20.23 -0.43
CA ASP A 63 -11.16 -21.12 0.32
C ASP A 63 -12.45 -20.38 0.69
N LYS A 64 -12.35 -19.15 1.19
CA LYS A 64 -13.52 -18.29 1.43
C LYS A 64 -14.29 -17.97 0.15
N ALA A 65 -13.60 -17.79 -0.99
CA ALA A 65 -14.27 -17.55 -2.27
C ALA A 65 -15.06 -18.77 -2.77
N MET A 66 -14.58 -19.99 -2.48
CA MET A 66 -15.31 -21.22 -2.78
C MET A 66 -16.59 -21.31 -1.96
N ILE A 67 -16.50 -21.11 -0.64
CA ILE A 67 -17.68 -21.13 0.25
C ILE A 67 -18.69 -20.04 -0.15
N ALA A 68 -18.19 -18.83 -0.44
CA ALA A 68 -19.01 -17.72 -0.91
C ALA A 68 -19.78 -18.03 -2.20
N GLU A 69 -19.16 -18.71 -3.15
CA GLU A 69 -19.85 -19.16 -4.37
C GLU A 69 -20.95 -20.17 -4.07
N THR A 70 -20.68 -21.19 -3.25
CA THR A 70 -21.68 -22.19 -2.87
C THR A 70 -22.88 -21.53 -2.23
N LEU A 71 -22.66 -20.66 -1.24
CA LEU A 71 -23.74 -19.95 -0.55
C LEU A 71 -24.52 -19.03 -1.49
N TYR A 72 -23.83 -18.34 -2.42
CA TYR A 72 -24.48 -17.47 -3.39
C TYR A 72 -25.33 -18.25 -4.40
N ARG A 73 -24.83 -19.40 -4.89
CA ARG A 73 -25.56 -20.25 -5.85
C ARG A 73 -26.75 -20.98 -5.24
N ASN A 74 -26.64 -21.40 -3.97
CA ASN A 74 -27.75 -22.03 -3.28
C ASN A 74 -28.96 -21.08 -3.15
N GLY A 75 -28.72 -19.77 -3.09
CA GLY A 75 -29.79 -18.75 -3.10
C GLY A 75 -30.63 -18.67 -1.82
N GLU A 76 -30.32 -19.50 -0.82
CA GLU A 76 -31.04 -19.54 0.47
C GLU A 76 -30.73 -18.37 1.40
N MET A 77 -29.62 -17.65 1.15
CA MET A 77 -29.14 -16.57 2.03
C MET A 77 -29.01 -15.25 1.27
N SER A 78 -29.36 -14.15 1.93
CA SER A 78 -29.14 -12.82 1.36
C SER A 78 -27.64 -12.52 1.25
N VAL A 79 -27.26 -11.67 0.29
CA VAL A 79 -25.87 -11.18 0.13
C VAL A 79 -25.32 -10.61 1.44
N THR A 80 -26.17 -9.97 2.25
CA THR A 80 -25.79 -9.40 3.54
C THR A 80 -25.45 -10.48 4.56
N ASP A 81 -26.24 -11.55 4.60
CA ASP A 81 -26.04 -12.65 5.55
C ASP A 81 -24.81 -13.47 5.16
N ILE A 82 -24.59 -13.71 3.87
CA ILE A 82 -23.36 -14.33 3.36
C ILE A 82 -22.13 -13.52 3.80
N CYS A 83 -22.17 -12.19 3.69
CA CYS A 83 -21.08 -11.31 4.13
C CYS A 83 -20.83 -11.42 5.64
N LYS A 84 -21.89 -11.44 6.45
CA LYS A 84 -21.79 -11.59 7.91
C LYS A 84 -21.21 -12.94 8.30
N HIS A 85 -21.72 -14.03 7.73
CA HIS A 85 -21.26 -15.39 8.03
C HIS A 85 -19.79 -15.62 7.65
N LEU A 86 -19.33 -15.05 6.55
CA LEU A 86 -17.94 -15.17 6.12
C LEU A 86 -17.01 -14.11 6.73
N GLY A 87 -17.55 -13.14 7.47
CA GLY A 87 -16.81 -12.02 8.04
C GLY A 87 -16.12 -11.17 6.98
N ILE A 88 -16.76 -10.93 5.84
CA ILE A 88 -16.20 -10.18 4.71
C ILE A 88 -17.09 -9.00 4.31
N ALA A 89 -16.49 -7.94 3.79
CA ALA A 89 -17.23 -6.83 3.21
C ALA A 89 -17.90 -7.23 1.89
N ARG A 90 -19.01 -6.58 1.52
CA ARG A 90 -19.72 -6.79 0.24
C ARG A 90 -18.81 -6.69 -0.98
N SER A 91 -17.89 -5.72 -0.99
CA SER A 91 -16.89 -5.56 -2.06
C SER A 91 -15.97 -6.78 -2.21
N THR A 92 -15.64 -7.44 -1.11
CA THR A 92 -14.82 -8.65 -1.09
C THR A 92 -15.61 -9.85 -1.60
N LEU A 93 -16.89 -9.96 -1.23
CA LEU A 93 -17.79 -10.99 -1.75
C LEU A 93 -17.88 -10.92 -3.28
N TYR A 94 -18.18 -9.74 -3.85
CA TYR A 94 -18.24 -9.59 -5.31
C TYR A 94 -16.88 -9.80 -5.99
N LYS A 95 -15.77 -9.41 -5.35
CA LYS A 95 -14.43 -9.72 -5.82
C LYS A 95 -14.18 -11.23 -5.88
N TYR A 96 -14.66 -11.99 -4.90
CA TYR A 96 -14.57 -13.45 -4.85
C TYR A 96 -15.43 -14.10 -5.94
N LEU A 97 -16.68 -13.68 -6.09
CA LEU A 97 -17.58 -14.17 -7.13
C LEU A 97 -17.03 -13.89 -8.54
N LYS A 98 -16.49 -12.69 -8.77
CA LYS A 98 -15.81 -12.32 -10.03
C LYS A 98 -14.55 -13.16 -10.26
N TYR A 99 -13.75 -13.39 -9.24
CA TYR A 99 -12.56 -14.26 -9.33
C TYR A 99 -12.94 -15.71 -9.68
N ARG A 100 -14.08 -16.20 -9.18
CA ARG A 100 -14.64 -17.53 -9.45
C ARG A 100 -15.50 -17.59 -10.73
N LYS A 101 -15.67 -16.49 -11.46
CA LYS A 101 -16.48 -16.37 -12.68
C LYS A 101 -17.96 -16.73 -12.48
N VAL A 102 -18.51 -16.44 -11.30
CA VAL A 102 -19.94 -16.61 -11.03
C VAL A 102 -20.72 -15.49 -11.74
N LYS A 103 -21.80 -15.83 -12.44
CA LYS A 103 -22.71 -14.82 -13.02
C LYS A 103 -23.43 -14.10 -11.87
N ILE A 104 -23.26 -12.78 -11.82
CA ILE A 104 -23.95 -11.90 -10.88
C ILE A 104 -25.06 -11.25 -11.72
N ASN A 105 -26.32 -11.48 -11.34
CA ASN A 105 -27.47 -10.79 -11.92
C ASN A 105 -27.66 -9.43 -11.25
#